data_AF-Q1EHJ0-F1
#
_entry.id   AF-Q1EHJ0-F1
#
_cell.length_a   1.000
_cell.length_b   1.000
_cell.length_c   1.000
_cell.angle_alpha   90.00
_cell.angle_beta   90.00
_cell.angle_gamma   90.00
#
_symmetry.space_group_name_H-M   'P 1'
#
loop_
_entity.id
_entity.type
_entity.pdbx_description
1 polymer ?
#
loop_
_entity_poly.entity_id
_entity_poly.type
_entity_poly.pdbx_seq_one_letter_code
_entity_poly.pdbx_strand_id
1 'polypeptide(L)' 'GTRKCDATHECPDGHTCCQVAGGQWGCCPLPQAVCCTDHVHCCPNGYTCHTTTGKCNKQGALELTWWEKLPARKSRQ' A
#
# COMPACT_ATOMS: atom_id res chain seq x y z
N GLY A 1 -15.24 -0.82 -9.40
CA GLY A 1 -14.36 -0.84 -10.58
C GLY A 1 -12.94 -1.12 -10.13
N THR A 2 -11.97 -0.76 -10.96
CA THR A 2 -10.55 -0.98 -10.70
C THR A 2 -9.71 0.25 -11.06
N ARG A 3 -8.61 0.44 -10.33
CA ARG A 3 -7.57 1.44 -10.57
C ARG A 3 -6.39 0.76 -11.24
N LYS A 4 -5.95 1.27 -12.38
CA LYS A 4 -4.68 0.84 -12.99
C LYS A 4 -3.49 1.36 -12.19
N CYS A 5 -2.56 0.47 -11.85
CA CYS A 5 -1.28 0.79 -11.23
C CYS A 5 -0.22 1.05 -12.30
N ASP A 6 -0.22 0.22 -13.34
CA ASP A 6 0.58 0.40 -14.55
C ASP A 6 -0.19 -0.17 -15.78
N ALA A 7 0.53 -0.45 -16.86
CA ALA A 7 -0.05 -1.04 -18.07
C ALA A 7 -0.58 -2.48 -17.89
N THR A 8 -0.07 -3.22 -16.90
CA THR A 8 -0.30 -4.66 -16.75
C THR A 8 -0.85 -5.07 -15.38
N HIS A 9 -1.03 -4.14 -14.45
CA HIS A 9 -1.47 -4.35 -13.08
C HIS A 9 -2.52 -3.32 -12.67
N GLU A 10 -3.51 -3.81 -11.92
CA GLU A 10 -4.58 -3.01 -11.37
C GLU A 10 -4.99 -3.47 -9.97
N CYS A 11 -5.54 -2.54 -9.20
CA CYS A 11 -6.10 -2.78 -7.89
C CYS A 11 -7.61 -2.52 -7.89
N PRO A 12 -8.38 -3.14 -6.98
CA PRO A 12 -9.79 -2.76 -6.78
C PRO A 12 -9.93 -1.27 -6.43
N ASP A 13 -11.09 -0.68 -6.75
CA ASP A 13 -11.40 0.66 -6.24
C ASP A 13 -11.31 0.72 -4.72
N GLY A 14 -10.88 1.86 -4.19
CA GLY A 14 -10.61 2.04 -2.76
C GLY A 14 -9.23 1.53 -2.31
N HIS A 15 -8.49 0.84 -3.17
CA HIS A 15 -7.11 0.43 -2.89
C HIS A 15 -6.08 1.43 -3.46
N THR A 16 -4.88 1.39 -2.89
CA THR A 16 -3.74 2.17 -3.37
C THR A 16 -2.70 1.25 -4.00
N CYS A 17 -2.25 1.61 -5.20
CA CYS A 17 -1.16 0.92 -5.88
C CYS A 17 0.16 1.25 -5.19
N CYS A 18 0.86 0.22 -4.73
CA CYS A 18 2.17 0.35 -4.11
C CYS A 18 3.15 -0.61 -4.76
N GLN A 19 4.39 -0.18 -4.93
CA GLN A 19 5.44 -1.09 -5.40
C GLN A 19 5.79 -2.12 -4.33
N VAL A 20 6.07 -3.34 -4.80
CA VAL A 20 6.60 -4.45 -4.02
C VAL A 20 8.04 -4.73 -4.42
N ALA A 21 8.72 -5.60 -3.67
CA ALA A 21 10.10 -5.98 -3.97
C ALA A 21 10.18 -6.57 -5.39
N GLY A 22 11.22 -6.21 -6.14
CA GLY A 22 11.37 -6.62 -7.54
C GLY A 22 10.67 -5.72 -8.57
N GLY A 23 10.09 -4.59 -8.15
CA GLY A 23 9.55 -3.57 -9.06
C GLY A 23 8.16 -3.87 -9.62
N GLN A 24 7.51 -4.94 -9.16
CA GLN A 24 6.11 -5.22 -9.45
C GLN A 24 5.16 -4.37 -8.57
N TRP A 25 3.85 -4.58 -8.76
CA TRP A 25 2.79 -3.88 -8.04
C TRP A 25 2.03 -4.76 -7.05
N GLY A 26 1.68 -4.14 -5.93
CA GLY A 26 0.75 -4.64 -4.93
C GLY A 26 -0.33 -3.61 -4.62
N CYS A 27 -1.39 -4.08 -3.98
CA CYS A 27 -2.55 -3.30 -3.60
C CYS A 27 -2.62 -3.16 -2.09
N CYS A 28 -2.54 -1.93 -1.61
CA CYS A 28 -2.88 -1.60 -0.23
C CYS A 28 -4.40 -1.51 -0.07
N PRO A 29 -5.00 -2.22 0.89
CA PRO A 29 -6.45 -2.22 1.13
C PRO A 29 -6.93 -0.96 1.85
N LEU A 30 -6.34 0.18 1.48
CA LEU A 30 -6.58 1.48 2.07
C LEU A 30 -6.54 2.54 0.94
N PRO A 31 -7.46 3.50 0.95
CA PRO A 31 -7.46 4.60 0.00
C PRO A 31 -6.36 5.61 0.37
N GLN A 32 -5.63 6.09 -0.64
CA GLN A 32 -4.55 7.08 -0.49
C GLN A 32 -3.49 6.68 0.56
N ALA A 33 -3.20 5.39 0.62
CA ALA A 33 -2.27 4.80 1.58
C ALA A 33 -0.84 5.29 1.34
N VAL A 34 -0.05 5.32 2.41
CA VAL A 34 1.39 5.54 2.33
C VAL A 34 2.07 4.18 2.13
N CYS A 35 2.73 4.02 0.99
CA CYS A 35 3.50 2.82 0.68
C CYS A 35 4.79 2.81 1.50
N CYS A 36 4.98 1.80 2.35
CA CYS A 36 6.20 1.69 3.12
C CYS A 36 7.37 1.16 2.26
N THR A 37 8.59 1.57 2.62
CA THR A 37 9.85 1.25 1.91
C THR A 37 10.36 -0.16 2.17
N ASP A 38 9.71 -0.88 3.08
CA ASP A 38 9.91 -2.32 3.29
C ASP A 38 9.34 -3.16 2.14
N HIS A 39 8.58 -2.53 1.23
CA HIS A 39 7.94 -3.14 0.07
C HIS A 39 6.86 -4.19 0.38
N VAL A 40 6.54 -4.45 1.64
CA VAL A 40 5.53 -5.42 2.05
C VAL A 40 4.31 -4.73 2.67
N HIS A 41 4.51 -3.62 3.40
CA HIS A 41 3.44 -3.00 4.16
C HIS A 41 3.07 -1.59 3.68
N CYS A 42 1.96 -1.09 4.21
CA CYS A 42 1.49 0.27 4.01
C CYS A 42 0.69 0.79 5.19
N CYS A 43 0.62 2.12 5.25
CA CYS A 43 -0.05 2.86 6.29
C CYS A 43 -1.24 3.67 5.76
N PRO A 44 -2.23 4.00 6.60
CA PRO A 44 -3.31 4.90 6.22
C PRO A 44 -2.81 6.29 5.83
N ASN A 45 -3.65 7.05 5.14
CA ASN A 45 -3.30 8.40 4.74
C ASN A 45 -2.95 9.28 5.95
N GLY A 46 -1.86 10.04 5.84
CA GLY A 46 -1.38 10.93 6.90
C GLY A 46 -0.61 10.22 8.03
N TYR A 47 -0.37 8.91 7.93
CA TYR A 47 0.56 8.18 8.80
C TYR A 47 1.93 8.03 8.13
N THR A 48 2.96 7.87 8.94
CA THR A 48 4.32 7.56 8.50
C THR A 48 4.66 6.11 8.86
N CYS A 49 5.37 5.43 7.96
CA CYS A 49 5.84 4.08 8.18
C CYS A 49 7.05 4.08 9.11
N HIS A 50 6.95 3.40 10.25
CA HIS A 50 8.06 3.18 11.16
C HIS A 50 8.51 1.71 11.05
N THR A 51 9.37 1.44 10.06
CA THR A 51 9.78 0.08 9.66
C THR A 51 10.54 -0.68 10.76
N THR A 52 11.24 0.03 11.64
CA THR A 52 11.96 -0.58 12.78
C THR A 52 11.02 -1.20 13.81
N THR A 53 9.84 -0.60 14.03
CA THR A 53 8.84 -1.08 15.00
C THR A 53 7.68 -1.82 14.35
N GLY A 54 7.58 -1.78 13.01
CA GLY A 54 6.48 -2.38 12.26
C GLY A 54 5.15 -1.67 12.49
N LYS A 55 5.17 -0.34 12.65
CA LYS A 55 3.98 0.45 12.96
C LYS A 55 3.81 1.67 12.07
N CYS A 56 2.60 2.16 12.01
CA CYS A 56 2.22 3.43 11.44
C CYS A 56 2.08 4.46 12.56
N ASN A 57 2.86 5.53 12.52
CA ASN A 57 2.76 6.61 13.50
C ASN A 57 2.25 7.90 12.86
N LYS A 58 1.57 8.72 13.66
CA LYS A 58 1.13 10.06 13.27
C LYS A 58 1.15 10.94 14.52
N GLN A 59 1.68 12.16 14.39
CA GLN A 59 1.73 13.11 15.50
C GLN A 59 0.33 13.39 16.03
N GLY A 60 0.13 13.24 17.34
CA GLY A 60 -1.17 13.45 17.98
C GLY A 60 -2.22 12.37 17.72
N ALA A 61 -1.83 11.20 17.17
CA ALA A 61 -2.71 10.07 16.96
C ALA A 61 -2.13 8.78 17.55
N LEU A 62 -2.99 7.76 17.71
CA LEU A 62 -2.57 6.44 18.17
C LEU A 62 -1.66 5.77 17.13
N GLU A 63 -0.62 5.08 17.61
CA GLU A 63 0.18 4.19 16.77
C GLU A 63 -0.66 3.00 16.31
N LEU A 64 -0.67 2.75 15.00
CA LEU A 64 -1.42 1.65 14.41
C LEU A 64 -0.47 0.58 13.92
N THR A 65 -0.92 -0.67 13.90
CA THR A 65 -0.26 -1.71 13.12
C THR A 65 -0.43 -1.37 11.64
N TRP A 66 0.62 -1.60 10.84
CA TRP A 66 0.56 -1.45 9.39
C TRP A 66 -0.29 -2.53 8.73
N TRP A 67 -0.65 -2.30 7.47
CA TRP A 67 -1.37 -3.25 6.64
C TRP A 67 -0.44 -3.92 5.65
N GLU A 68 -0.64 -5.21 5.41
CA GLU A 68 0.06 -5.94 4.37
C GLU A 68 -0.50 -5.60 2.98
N LYS A 69 0.39 -5.51 2.00
CA LYS A 69 0.03 -5.39 0.59
C LYS A 69 -0.52 -6.72 0.09
N LEU A 70 -1.58 -6.66 -0.69
CA LEU A 70 -2.06 -7.78 -1.49
C LEU A 70 -1.37 -7.77 -2.86
N PRO A 71 -1.22 -8.91 -3.56
CA PRO A 71 -0.74 -8.90 -4.93
C PRO A 71 -1.72 -8.12 -5.83
N ALA A 72 -1.19 -7.32 -6.76
CA ALA A 72 -2.02 -6.65 -7.75
C ALA A 72 -2.61 -7.67 -8.75
N ARG A 73 -3.80 -7.36 -9.25
CA ARG A 73 -4.41 -8.16 -10.32
C ARG A 73 -3.73 -7.82 -11.62
N LYS A 74 -3.48 -8.82 -12.47
CA LYS A 74 -3.05 -8.53 -13.83
C LYS A 74 -4.17 -7.86 -14.59
N SER A 75 -3.89 -6.69 -15.16
CA SER A 75 -4.79 -6.04 -16.08
C SER A 75 -4.97 -6.92 -17.31
N ARG A 76 -6.23 -7.05 -17.73
CA ARG A 76 -6.55 -7.74 -18.98
C ARG A 76 -6.02 -6.84 -20.11
N GLN A 77 -5.04 -7.36 -20.86
CA GLN A 77 -4.55 -6.74 -22.09
C GLN A 77 -5.64 -6.79 -23.16
#